data_AF-A0A4Y2GZR5-F1
#
_entry.id   AF-A0A4Y2GZR5-F1
#
_cell.length_a   1.000
_cell.length_b   1.000
_cell.length_c   1.000
_cell.angle_alpha   90.00
_cell.angle_beta   90.00
_cell.angle_gamma   90.00
#
_symmetry.space_group_name_H-M   'P 1'
#
loop_
_entity.id
_entity.type
_entity.pdbx_description
1 polymer ?
#
loop_
_entity_poly.entity_id
_entity_poly.type
_entity_poly.pdbx_seq_one_letter_code
_entity_poly.pdbx_strand_id
1 'polypeptide(L)'
;MQATVVGSRAREVVKKFPPTRENFAKAVDNLNTRLGREELLVQVYVRKLLKLLLSVRSNQKLSPTFLYYKLEFYLRALENLGVSTDKCTSILYPMVESCFDEEFLNYWNRSPASRLTNDSKERFESLMLFLKGEVKGEERISLAMSGFCLTKGEVVKMPRKKKYNLETQRDKIPTASMLLASPKHLK
;
A
#
# COMPACT_ATOMS: atom_id res chain seq x y z
N MET A 1 29.47 16.83 2.58
CA MET A 1 28.12 17.43 2.76
C MET A 1 27.09 16.71 1.87
N GLN A 2 26.82 15.44 2.14
CA GLN A 2 25.87 14.61 1.37
C GLN A 2 24.48 14.54 2.03
N ALA A 3 24.34 15.07 3.25
CA ALA A 3 23.13 15.02 4.07
C ALA A 3 22.06 16.09 3.74
N THR A 4 22.36 17.05 2.85
CA THR A 4 21.40 18.10 2.45
C THR A 4 21.40 18.29 0.94
N VAL A 5 20.20 18.53 0.38
CA VAL A 5 20.02 18.75 -1.06
C VAL A 5 20.70 20.04 -1.49
N VAL A 6 21.42 19.99 -2.61
CA VAL A 6 22.08 21.15 -3.22
C VAL A 6 21.05 22.25 -3.53
N GLY A 7 21.29 23.48 -3.05
CA GLY A 7 20.36 24.60 -3.24
C GLY A 7 19.21 24.68 -2.23
N SER A 8 19.12 23.73 -1.28
CA SER A 8 18.08 23.81 -0.23
C SER A 8 18.42 24.84 0.85
N ARG A 9 17.38 25.41 1.46
CA ARG A 9 17.49 26.31 2.62
C ARG A 9 18.24 25.66 3.79
N ALA A 10 18.06 24.35 3.99
CA ALA A 10 18.81 23.59 4.99
C ALA A 10 20.32 23.59 4.71
N ARG A 11 20.73 23.45 3.44
CA ARG A 11 22.13 23.49 3.04
C ARG A 11 22.75 24.87 3.22
N GLU A 12 21.99 25.93 2.98
CA GLU A 12 22.44 27.30 3.26
C GLU A 12 22.68 27.55 4.75
N VAL A 13 21.87 26.97 5.63
CA VAL A 13 22.07 27.05 7.08
C VAL A 13 23.35 26.31 7.48
N VAL A 14 23.56 25.08 7.00
CA VAL A 14 24.75 24.27 7.33
C VAL A 14 26.04 24.91 6.79
N LYS A 15 26.01 25.51 5.60
CA LYS A 15 27.20 26.14 4.98
C LYS A 15 27.75 27.34 5.76
N LYS A 16 26.96 27.96 6.63
CA LYS A 16 27.41 29.10 7.47
C LYS A 16 28.35 28.67 8.60
N PHE A 17 28.44 27.38 8.87
CA PHE A 17 29.24 26.83 9.95
C PHE A 17 30.47 26.11 9.35
N PRO A 18 31.68 26.52 9.73
CA PRO A 18 32.90 25.76 9.41
C PRO A 18 32.80 24.32 9.95
N PRO A 19 33.35 23.31 9.26
CA PRO A 19 33.24 21.91 9.64
C PRO A 19 34.16 21.55 10.82
N THR A 20 33.86 22.09 12.00
CA THR A 20 34.56 21.82 13.26
C THR A 20 33.63 21.18 14.28
N ARG A 21 34.19 20.42 15.24
CA ARG A 21 33.43 19.66 16.24
C ARG A 21 32.40 20.53 16.99
N GLU A 22 32.85 21.71 17.43
CA GLU A 22 32.04 22.67 18.20
C GLU A 22 30.90 23.31 17.40
N ASN A 23 31.05 23.39 16.08
CA ASN A 23 30.08 24.03 15.21
C ASN A 23 28.96 23.09 14.75
N PHE A 24 29.12 21.76 14.89
CA PHE A 24 28.05 20.82 14.54
C PHE A 24 26.82 21.01 15.42
N ALA A 25 26.99 21.13 16.74
CA ALA A 25 25.87 21.38 17.66
C ALA A 25 25.14 22.68 17.31
N LYS A 26 25.88 23.77 17.08
CA LYS A 26 25.33 25.07 16.67
C LYS A 26 24.60 25.01 15.33
N ALA A 27 25.11 24.24 14.37
CA ALA A 27 24.45 24.04 13.09
C ALA A 27 23.13 23.26 13.24
N VAL A 28 23.10 22.23 14.08
CA VAL A 28 21.89 21.46 14.40
C VAL A 28 20.85 22.34 15.11
N ASP A 29 21.26 23.12 16.11
CA ASP A 29 20.35 24.05 16.80
C ASP A 29 19.78 25.11 15.85
N ASN A 30 20.60 25.63 14.93
CA ASN A 30 20.13 26.58 13.92
C ASN A 30 19.16 25.94 12.92
N LEU A 31 19.38 24.67 12.55
CA LEU A 31 18.43 23.90 11.74
C LEU A 31 17.12 23.68 12.48
N ASN A 32 17.16 23.29 13.76
CA ASN A 32 15.97 23.07 14.58
C ASN A 32 15.15 24.36 14.74
N THR A 33 15.80 25.47 15.09
CA THR A 33 15.12 26.78 15.27
C THR A 33 14.51 27.32 13.97
N ARG A 34 15.14 27.08 12.82
CA ARG A 34 14.66 27.60 11.51
C ARG A 34 13.71 26.67 10.79
N LEU A 35 13.91 25.36 10.88
CA LEU A 35 13.21 24.34 10.07
C LEU A 35 12.45 23.33 10.92
N GLY A 36 12.93 23.02 12.12
CA GLY A 36 12.32 22.09 13.07
C GLY A 36 11.21 22.70 13.92
N ARG A 37 10.48 23.71 13.41
CA ARG A 37 9.35 24.31 14.14
C ARG A 37 8.17 23.34 14.10
N GLU A 38 8.10 22.49 15.12
CA GLU A 38 7.14 21.38 15.22
C GLU A 38 5.69 21.83 14.98
N GLU A 39 5.26 22.93 15.60
CA GLU A 39 3.91 23.50 15.41
C GLU A 39 3.58 23.80 13.94
N LEU A 40 4.53 24.38 13.20
CA LEU A 40 4.35 24.66 11.78
C LEU A 40 4.37 23.37 10.95
N LEU A 41 5.21 22.41 11.31
CA LEU A 41 5.27 21.11 10.65
C LEU A 41 3.95 20.34 10.83
N VAL A 42 3.37 20.34 12.03
CA VAL A 42 2.05 19.77 12.29
C VAL A 42 1.02 20.38 11.35
N GLN A 43 0.96 21.72 11.26
CA GLN A 43 0.02 22.38 10.34
C GLN A 43 0.26 22.00 8.87
N VAL A 44 1.51 21.89 8.43
CA VAL A 44 1.85 21.48 7.07
C VAL A 44 1.36 20.05 6.79
N TYR A 45 1.61 19.12 7.71
CA TYR A 45 1.17 17.73 7.54
C TYR A 45 -0.34 17.58 7.60
N VAL A 46 -1.03 18.28 8.51
CA VAL A 46 -2.50 18.30 8.55
C VAL A 46 -3.08 18.86 7.25
N ARG A 47 -2.57 19.99 6.73
CA ARG A 47 -3.04 20.54 5.44
C ARG A 47 -2.78 19.59 4.27
N LYS A 48 -1.63 18.90 4.25
CA LYS A 48 -1.31 17.89 3.23
C LYS A 48 -2.23 16.68 3.30
N LEU A 49 -2.56 16.22 4.51
CA LEU A 49 -3.51 15.13 4.75
C LEU A 49 -4.91 15.52 4.28
N LEU A 50 -5.41 16.69 4.67
CA LEU A 50 -6.71 17.19 4.19
C LEU A 50 -6.75 17.34 2.66
N LYS A 51 -5.67 17.86 2.06
CA LYS A 51 -5.55 17.95 0.61
C LYS A 51 -5.60 16.56 -0.07
N LEU A 52 -4.96 15.55 0.53
CA LEU A 52 -5.05 14.17 0.05
C LEU A 52 -6.51 13.70 0.06
N LEU A 53 -7.22 13.84 1.18
CA LEU A 53 -8.61 13.39 1.31
C LEU A 53 -9.54 14.09 0.29
N LEU A 54 -9.39 15.41 0.11
CA LEU A 54 -10.11 16.16 -0.92
C LEU A 54 -9.76 15.70 -2.35
N SER A 55 -8.50 15.34 -2.60
CA SER A 55 -8.07 14.83 -3.91
C SER A 55 -8.65 13.45 -4.22
N VAL A 56 -8.82 12.59 -3.21
CA VAL A 56 -9.45 11.27 -3.36
C VAL A 56 -10.93 11.43 -3.71
N ARG A 57 -11.64 12.33 -3.00
CA ARG A 57 -13.05 12.59 -3.27
C ARG A 57 -13.30 13.18 -4.66
N SER A 58 -12.41 14.04 -5.14
CA SER A 58 -12.54 14.69 -6.47
C SER A 58 -12.07 13.80 -7.62
N ASN A 59 -11.15 12.87 -7.36
CA ASN A 59 -10.64 11.92 -8.34
C ASN A 59 -10.97 10.50 -7.85
N GLN A 60 -12.13 9.97 -8.22
CA GLN A 60 -12.65 8.61 -7.92
C GLN A 60 -11.76 7.44 -8.41
N LYS A 61 -10.48 7.66 -8.73
CA LYS A 61 -9.56 6.65 -9.29
C LYS A 61 -8.20 6.62 -8.60
N LEU A 62 -8.14 6.93 -7.31
CA LEU A 62 -6.90 6.68 -6.57
C LEU A 62 -6.85 5.22 -6.13
N SER A 63 -5.74 4.54 -6.47
CA SER A 63 -5.49 3.18 -6.01
C SER A 63 -5.49 3.13 -4.48
N PRO A 64 -6.16 2.12 -3.87
CA PRO A 64 -6.13 1.89 -2.42
C PRO A 64 -4.71 1.85 -1.85
N THR A 65 -3.77 1.32 -2.64
CA THR A 65 -2.34 1.28 -2.32
C THR A 65 -1.73 2.66 -2.10
N PHE A 66 -1.99 3.59 -3.02
CA PHE A 66 -1.48 4.94 -2.89
C PHE A 66 -2.07 5.67 -1.67
N LEU A 67 -3.37 5.49 -1.43
CA LEU A 67 -4.05 6.09 -0.29
C LEU A 67 -3.49 5.57 1.03
N TYR A 68 -3.36 4.25 1.19
CA TYR A 68 -2.80 3.61 2.38
C TYR A 68 -1.41 4.16 2.72
N TYR A 69 -0.48 4.15 1.76
CA TYR A 69 0.90 4.61 2.02
C TYR A 69 0.95 6.09 2.39
N LYS A 70 0.13 6.93 1.76
CA LYS A 70 0.08 8.36 2.08
C LYS A 70 -0.54 8.62 3.44
N LEU A 71 -1.62 7.91 3.80
CA LEU A 71 -2.23 8.00 5.12
C LEU A 71 -1.25 7.56 6.21
N GLU A 72 -0.64 6.38 6.07
CA GLU A 72 0.35 5.85 7.01
C GLU A 72 1.52 6.82 7.18
N PHE A 73 2.03 7.38 6.08
CA PHE A 73 3.11 8.37 6.11
C PHE A 73 2.73 9.63 6.91
N TYR A 74 1.55 10.22 6.64
CA TYR A 74 1.14 11.44 7.33
C TYR A 74 0.81 11.21 8.81
N LEU A 75 0.15 10.10 9.14
CA LEU A 75 -0.14 9.73 10.52
C LEU A 75 1.14 9.54 11.33
N ARG A 76 2.09 8.79 10.80
CA ARG A 76 3.39 8.55 11.46
C ARG A 76 4.20 9.84 11.58
N ALA A 77 4.14 10.73 10.58
CA ALA A 77 4.80 12.03 10.67
C ALA A 77 4.20 12.91 11.78
N LEU A 78 2.87 12.88 11.96
CA LEU A 78 2.18 13.62 13.02
C LEU A 78 2.48 13.02 14.41
N GLU A 79 2.50 11.70 14.54
CA GLU A 79 2.88 11.00 15.78
C GLU A 79 4.30 11.35 16.21
N ASN A 80 5.26 11.36 15.27
CA ASN A 80 6.65 11.77 15.53
C ASN A 80 6.79 13.24 15.96
N LEU A 81 5.79 14.07 15.67
CA LEU A 81 5.73 15.48 16.09
C LEU A 81 4.94 15.66 17.40
N GLY A 82 4.62 14.57 18.11
CA GLY A 82 3.94 14.60 19.40
C GLY A 82 2.43 14.81 19.34
N VAL A 83 1.82 14.70 18.15
CA VAL A 83 0.35 14.76 18.03
C VAL A 83 -0.23 13.44 18.51
N SER A 84 -1.02 13.48 19.59
CA SER A 84 -1.70 12.29 20.09
C SER A 84 -2.70 11.78 19.05
N THR A 85 -2.39 10.62 18.49
CA THR A 85 -3.19 10.00 17.44
C THR A 85 -4.56 9.56 17.95
N ASP A 86 -4.71 9.26 19.24
CA ASP A 86 -5.93 8.75 19.86
C ASP A 86 -7.20 9.59 19.61
N LYS A 87 -7.15 10.91 19.83
CA LYS A 87 -8.27 11.80 19.52
C LYS A 87 -8.35 12.14 18.03
N CYS A 88 -7.20 12.12 17.36
CA CYS A 88 -7.09 12.44 15.95
C CYS A 88 -7.73 11.34 15.09
N THR A 89 -7.58 10.06 15.46
CA THR A 89 -8.18 8.90 14.76
C THR A 89 -9.69 9.00 14.73
N SER A 90 -10.32 9.47 15.80
CA SER A 90 -11.78 9.68 15.84
C SER A 90 -12.25 10.78 14.88
N ILE A 91 -11.43 11.80 14.63
CA ILE A 91 -11.72 12.85 13.64
C ILE A 91 -11.40 12.37 12.23
N LEU A 92 -10.32 11.62 12.06
CA LEU A 92 -9.83 11.17 10.76
C LEU A 92 -10.66 10.02 10.19
N TYR A 93 -11.22 9.15 11.03
CA TYR A 93 -12.06 8.03 10.59
C TYR A 93 -13.19 8.46 9.66
N PRO A 94 -14.13 9.34 10.06
CA PRO A 94 -15.23 9.74 9.18
C PRO A 94 -14.73 10.44 7.92
N MET A 95 -13.60 11.17 7.99
CA MET A 95 -13.03 11.84 6.82
C MET A 95 -12.46 10.83 5.80
N VAL A 96 -11.75 9.80 6.28
CA VAL A 96 -11.18 8.74 5.44
C VAL A 96 -12.29 7.84 4.91
N GLU A 97 -13.26 7.45 5.73
CA GLU A 97 -14.43 6.67 5.31
C GLU A 97 -15.20 7.37 4.18
N SER A 98 -15.38 8.70 4.29
CA SER A 98 -16.05 9.51 3.26
C SER A 98 -15.28 9.62 1.93
N CYS A 99 -14.04 9.14 1.85
CA CYS A 99 -13.25 9.16 0.62
C CYS A 99 -13.50 7.95 -0.29
N PHE A 100 -14.20 6.92 0.21
CA PHE A 100 -14.41 5.68 -0.54
C PHE A 100 -15.76 5.64 -1.24
N ASP A 101 -15.79 4.95 -2.38
CA ASP A 101 -17.02 4.68 -3.11
C ASP A 101 -17.88 3.61 -2.42
N GLU A 102 -19.17 3.57 -2.78
CA GLU A 102 -20.16 2.66 -2.18
C GLU A 102 -19.74 1.19 -2.24
N GLU A 103 -19.14 0.77 -3.36
CA GLU A 103 -18.68 -0.61 -3.54
C GLU A 103 -17.60 -0.98 -2.52
N PHE A 104 -16.61 -0.09 -2.32
CA PHE A 104 -15.57 -0.29 -1.31
C PHE A 104 -16.15 -0.29 0.10
N LEU A 105 -17.07 0.63 0.42
CA LEU A 105 -17.73 0.68 1.73
C LEU A 105 -18.57 -0.58 1.99
N ASN A 106 -19.18 -1.16 0.97
CA ASN A 106 -19.88 -2.43 1.09
C ASN A 106 -18.92 -3.59 1.41
N TYR A 107 -17.76 -3.64 0.77
CA TYR A 107 -16.71 -4.62 1.11
C TYR A 107 -16.21 -4.43 2.55
N TRP A 108 -15.94 -3.18 2.93
CA TRP A 108 -15.52 -2.84 4.30
C TRP A 108 -16.56 -3.25 5.34
N ASN A 109 -17.84 -2.91 5.16
CA ASN A 109 -18.91 -3.23 6.11
C ASN A 109 -19.20 -4.73 6.24
N ARG A 110 -18.92 -5.51 5.20
CA ARG A 110 -19.00 -6.97 5.24
C ARG A 110 -17.77 -7.61 5.92
N SER A 111 -16.66 -6.90 5.99
CA SER A 111 -15.44 -7.38 6.63
C SER A 111 -15.69 -7.60 8.13
N PRO A 112 -15.20 -8.72 8.71
CA PRO A 112 -15.29 -8.94 10.15
C PRO A 112 -14.58 -7.83 10.95
N ALA A 113 -13.55 -7.20 10.37
CA ALA A 113 -12.81 -6.11 10.99
C ALA A 113 -13.66 -4.85 11.22
N SER A 114 -14.65 -4.59 10.37
CA SER A 114 -15.58 -3.45 10.53
C SER A 114 -16.61 -3.69 11.64
N ARG A 115 -16.88 -4.94 12.02
CA ARG A 115 -17.94 -5.30 12.98
C ARG A 115 -17.41 -5.55 14.40
N LEU A 116 -16.09 -5.45 14.59
CA LEU A 116 -15.43 -5.81 15.85
C LEU A 116 -15.80 -4.86 16.99
N THR A 117 -16.03 -3.58 16.67
CA THR A 117 -16.14 -2.51 17.65
C THR A 117 -16.83 -1.27 17.08
N ASN A 118 -17.47 -0.51 17.95
CA ASN A 118 -18.07 0.79 17.64
C ASN A 118 -17.13 1.96 17.98
N ASP A 119 -15.98 1.68 18.61
CA ASP A 119 -15.01 2.71 18.91
C ASP A 119 -14.34 3.24 17.63
N SER A 120 -14.33 4.56 17.46
CA SER A 120 -13.87 5.18 16.21
C SER A 120 -12.38 4.98 15.96
N LYS A 121 -11.57 4.88 17.03
CA LYS A 121 -10.14 4.63 16.91
C LYS A 121 -9.89 3.18 16.48
N GLU A 122 -10.48 2.22 17.17
CA GLU A 122 -10.29 0.81 16.81
C GLU A 122 -10.84 0.51 15.39
N ARG A 123 -11.94 1.16 14.98
CA ARG A 123 -12.44 1.09 13.60
C ARG A 123 -11.46 1.69 12.59
N PHE A 124 -10.80 2.81 12.94
CA PHE A 124 -9.78 3.41 12.10
C PHE A 124 -8.55 2.52 11.92
N GLU A 125 -8.07 1.94 13.02
CA GLU A 125 -6.95 0.99 12.99
C GLU A 125 -7.31 -0.24 12.15
N SER A 126 -8.52 -0.77 12.32
CA SER A 126 -9.05 -1.88 11.54
C SER A 126 -9.18 -1.55 10.05
N LEU A 127 -9.59 -0.32 9.71
CA LEU A 127 -9.65 0.17 8.32
C LEU A 127 -8.26 0.28 7.70
N MET A 128 -7.27 0.79 8.44
CA MET A 128 -5.87 0.84 7.99
C MET A 128 -5.31 -0.57 7.75
N LEU A 129 -5.62 -1.54 8.62
CA LEU A 129 -5.26 -2.94 8.44
C LEU A 129 -5.94 -3.56 7.21
N PHE A 130 -7.21 -3.24 6.98
CA PHE A 130 -7.96 -3.69 5.81
C PHE A 130 -7.35 -3.16 4.52
N LEU A 131 -7.08 -1.85 4.45
CA LEU A 131 -6.39 -1.23 3.32
C LEU A 131 -5.04 -1.89 3.04
N LYS A 132 -4.25 -2.16 4.08
CA LYS A 132 -2.98 -2.90 3.96
C LYS A 132 -3.17 -4.31 3.41
N GLY A 133 -4.27 -4.97 3.77
CA GLY A 133 -4.67 -6.27 3.24
C GLY A 133 -4.99 -6.21 1.75
N GLU A 134 -5.76 -5.21 1.33
CA GLU A 134 -6.11 -4.97 -0.08
C GLU A 134 -4.86 -4.72 -0.94
N VAL A 135 -3.90 -3.91 -0.46
CA VAL A 135 -2.60 -3.71 -1.17
C VAL A 135 -1.89 -5.04 -1.44
N LYS A 136 -1.78 -5.88 -0.40
CA LYS A 136 -1.15 -7.21 -0.53
C LYS A 136 -1.97 -8.14 -1.42
N GLY A 137 -3.29 -8.00 -1.43
CA GLY A 137 -4.20 -8.71 -2.31
C GLY A 137 -3.96 -8.35 -3.77
N GLU A 138 -3.88 -7.07 -4.09
CA GLU A 138 -3.56 -6.56 -5.43
C GLU A 138 -2.21 -7.10 -5.92
N GLU A 139 -1.17 -7.08 -5.08
CA GLU A 139 0.16 -7.64 -5.41
C GLU A 139 0.10 -9.14 -5.71
N ARG A 140 -0.63 -9.91 -4.90
CA ARG A 140 -0.82 -11.36 -5.12
C ARG A 140 -1.58 -11.66 -6.40
N ILE A 141 -2.63 -10.90 -6.69
CA ILE A 141 -3.41 -11.03 -7.94
C ILE A 141 -2.51 -10.71 -9.13
N SER A 142 -1.75 -9.61 -9.07
CA SER A 142 -0.78 -9.23 -10.11
C SER A 142 0.26 -10.32 -10.35
N LEU A 143 0.80 -10.91 -9.29
CA LEU A 143 1.75 -12.03 -9.38
C LEU A 143 1.11 -13.27 -10.00
N ALA A 144 -0.12 -13.63 -9.62
CA ALA A 144 -0.84 -14.77 -10.19
C ALA A 144 -1.15 -14.56 -11.69
N MET A 145 -1.50 -13.33 -12.09
CA MET A 145 -1.80 -12.98 -13.48
C MET A 145 -0.55 -12.95 -14.37
N SER A 146 0.60 -12.55 -13.82
CA SER A 146 1.88 -12.47 -14.54
C SER A 146 2.67 -13.79 -14.53
N GLY A 147 2.52 -14.61 -13.49
CA GLY A 147 3.30 -15.84 -13.28
C GLY A 147 3.14 -16.91 -14.37
N PHE A 148 2.08 -16.83 -15.18
CA PHE A 148 1.86 -17.71 -16.34
C PHE A 148 1.86 -16.96 -17.69
N CYS A 149 2.35 -15.71 -17.75
CA CYS A 149 2.33 -14.89 -18.97
C CYS A 149 0.95 -14.79 -19.64
N LEU A 150 -0.14 -14.63 -18.87
CA LEU A 150 -1.50 -14.46 -19.40
C LEU A 150 -1.86 -12.99 -19.67
N THR A 151 -0.87 -12.12 -19.84
CA THR A 151 -1.13 -10.74 -20.26
C THR A 151 -1.62 -10.74 -21.70
N LYS A 152 -2.86 -10.28 -21.89
CA LYS A 152 -3.51 -10.12 -23.21
C LYS A 152 -2.58 -9.35 -24.16
N GLY A 153 -1.97 -10.04 -25.12
CA GLY A 153 -1.35 -9.39 -26.28
C GLY A 153 -0.04 -9.98 -26.79
N GLU A 154 0.66 -10.84 -26.04
CA GLU A 154 1.84 -11.50 -26.60
C GLU A 154 1.42 -12.81 -27.26
N VAL A 155 1.22 -12.75 -28.58
CA VAL A 155 1.21 -13.94 -29.43
C VAL A 155 2.61 -14.56 -29.33
N VAL A 156 2.81 -15.40 -28.32
CA VAL A 156 3.95 -16.31 -28.26
C VAL A 156 3.83 -17.18 -29.50
N LYS A 157 4.61 -16.87 -30.54
CA LYS A 157 4.82 -17.76 -31.67
C LYS A 157 5.52 -19.00 -31.13
N MET A 158 4.72 -19.99 -30.74
CA MET A 158 5.23 -21.31 -30.37
C MET A 158 6.09 -21.86 -31.50
N PRO A 159 7.29 -22.41 -31.23
CA PRO A 159 8.05 -23.12 -32.23
C PRO A 159 7.21 -24.32 -32.69
N ARG A 160 6.89 -24.36 -33.98
CA ARG A 160 6.17 -25.47 -34.61
C ARG A 160 6.93 -26.78 -34.31
N LYS A 161 6.42 -27.57 -33.36
CA LYS A 161 6.93 -28.92 -33.12
C LYS A 161 6.71 -29.73 -34.40
N LYS A 162 7.78 -30.37 -34.86
CA LYS A 162 7.79 -31.27 -36.02
C LYS A 162 6.65 -32.28 -35.90
N LYS A 163 5.93 -32.47 -37.01
CA LYS A 163 4.88 -33.49 -37.16
C LYS A 163 5.45 -34.86 -36.78
N TYR A 164 4.94 -35.44 -35.71
CA TYR A 164 4.96 -36.88 -35.52
C TYR A 164 3.85 -37.45 -36.40
N ASN A 165 4.20 -38.37 -37.30
CA ASN A 165 3.23 -39.09 -38.12
C ASN A 165 2.31 -39.89 -37.21
N LEU A 166 1.04 -39.48 -37.14
CA LEU A 166 -0.02 -40.25 -36.52
C LEU A 166 -0.55 -41.25 -37.56
N GLU A 167 0.22 -42.29 -37.82
CA GLU A 167 -0.29 -43.47 -38.49
C GLU A 167 -0.27 -44.65 -37.51
N THR A 168 -1.47 -45.18 -37.29
CA THR A 168 -1.76 -46.45 -36.60
C THR A 168 -1.77 -46.41 -35.08
N GLN A 169 -2.96 -46.18 -34.52
CA GLN A 169 -3.65 -47.01 -33.52
C GLN A 169 -4.82 -46.19 -32.97
N ARG A 170 -5.94 -46.23 -33.71
CA ARG A 170 -7.25 -45.99 -33.10
C ARG A 170 -7.45 -47.15 -32.13
N ASP A 171 -7.28 -46.91 -30.84
CA ASP A 171 -8.19 -47.37 -29.80
C ASP A 171 -7.60 -47.10 -28.42
N LYS A 172 -8.47 -46.63 -27.51
CA LYS A 172 -8.24 -46.37 -26.07
C LYS A 172 -7.65 -45.00 -25.75
N ILE A 173 -8.50 -43.99 -25.87
CA ILE A 173 -8.42 -42.79 -25.02
C ILE A 173 -8.78 -43.24 -23.60
N PRO A 174 -7.93 -43.05 -22.57
CA PRO A 174 -8.32 -43.35 -21.21
C PRO A 174 -9.29 -42.27 -20.71
N THR A 175 -10.56 -42.65 -20.55
CA THR A 175 -11.57 -41.81 -19.91
C THR A 175 -11.43 -41.89 -18.39
N ALA A 176 -11.67 -40.79 -17.68
CA ALA A 176 -11.49 -40.63 -16.22
C ALA A 176 -12.20 -41.70 -15.35
N SER A 177 -13.13 -42.47 -15.92
CA SER A 177 -13.79 -43.61 -15.28
C SER A 177 -12.84 -44.76 -14.89
N MET A 178 -11.66 -44.89 -15.49
CA MET A 178 -10.68 -45.92 -15.11
C MET A 178 -9.99 -45.69 -13.76
N LEU A 179 -10.00 -44.45 -13.24
CA LEU A 179 -9.34 -44.09 -11.98
C LEU A 179 -10.15 -44.48 -10.73
N LEU A 180 -11.43 -44.82 -10.88
CA LEU A 180 -12.31 -45.15 -9.75
C LEU A 180 -12.41 -46.66 -9.46
N ALA A 181 -11.85 -47.51 -10.32
CA ALA A 181 -11.88 -48.96 -10.14
C ALA A 181 -10.60 -49.46 -9.44
N SER A 182 -10.52 -49.26 -8.12
CA SER A 182 -9.58 -50.01 -7.28
C SER A 182 -10.24 -51.30 -6.79
N PRO A 183 -9.66 -52.50 -7.03
CA PRO A 183 -10.18 -53.73 -6.46
C PRO A 183 -9.82 -53.82 -4.98
N LYS A 184 -10.84 -53.97 -4.13
CA LYS A 184 -10.67 -54.42 -2.74
C LYS A 184 -10.18 -55.87 -2.78
N HIS A 185 -8.89 -56.09 -2.55
CA HIS A 185 -8.40 -57.43 -2.22
C HIS A 185 -8.67 -57.69 -0.73
N LEU A 186 -9.70 -58.50 -0.46
CA LEU A 186 -9.86 -59.23 0.79
C LEU A 186 -8.72 -60.25 0.91
N LYS A 187 -8.11 -60.31 2.09
CA LYS A 187 -7.52 -61.52 2.65
C LYS A 187 -7.91 -61.58 4.12
#